data_AF-A0AA39ST64-F1
#
_entry.id   AF-A0AA39ST64-F1
#
_cell.length_a   1.000
_cell.length_b   1.000
_cell.length_c   1.000
_cell.angle_alpha   90.00
_cell.angle_beta   90.00
_cell.angle_gamma   90.00
#
_symmetry.space_group_name_H-M   'P 1'
#
loop_
_entity.id
_entity.type
_entity.pdbx_description
1 polymer ?
#
loop_
_entity_poly.entity_id
_entity_poly.type
_entity_poly.pdbx_seq_one_letter_code
_entity_poly.pdbx_strand_id
1 'polypeptide(L)'
;MINDKANFRLKDDACDRIWSPYRQSNWLILSSLINFNTLGSTYQPPSTVLQTGAMPGNDSDSLVIVWVPNDPTAEYYFYLYFAELDQSQQNKDDRGVDVYLNGVFRGGPFKPPYNTSLTVHTGESDHGQRLEFSFNKSKKSLLPPILNGIELHQLKPFHQLLTNQQDSMLSYN
;
A
#
# COMPACT_ATOMS: atom_id res chain seq x y z
N MET A 1 10.15 2.49 -1.41
CA MET A 1 11.38 2.36 -0.59
C MET A 1 12.62 3.05 -1.18
N ILE A 2 12.60 4.38 -1.31
CA ILE A 2 13.74 5.21 -1.79
C ILE A 2 14.79 5.42 -0.67
N ASN A 3 16.00 5.81 -1.05
CA ASN A 3 17.24 5.60 -0.31
C ASN A 3 17.57 6.55 0.86
N ASP A 4 16.65 7.39 1.35
CA ASP A 4 16.97 8.37 2.40
C ASP A 4 15.95 8.44 3.53
N LYS A 5 16.44 8.61 4.77
CA LYS A 5 15.71 8.61 6.06
C LYS A 5 14.72 9.77 6.28
N ALA A 6 14.31 10.50 5.25
CA ALA A 6 13.40 11.64 5.40
C ALA A 6 12.02 11.33 4.79
N ASN A 7 10.95 11.82 5.42
CA ASN A 7 9.64 11.91 4.78
C ASN A 7 9.76 12.91 3.63
N PHE A 8 9.39 12.53 2.41
CA PHE A 8 9.48 13.41 1.26
C PHE A 8 8.12 13.54 0.57
N ARG A 9 7.79 14.78 0.18
CA ARG A 9 6.74 15.03 -0.80
C ARG A 9 7.33 14.80 -2.17
N LEU A 10 6.73 13.90 -2.94
CA LEU A 10 7.11 13.69 -4.32
C LEU A 10 6.44 14.76 -5.16
N LYS A 11 7.23 15.58 -5.85
CA LYS A 11 6.73 16.63 -6.75
C LYS A 11 5.75 16.09 -7.81
N ASP A 12 5.87 14.81 -8.14
CA ASP A 12 5.08 14.13 -9.16
C ASP A 12 3.98 13.22 -8.59
N ASP A 13 3.71 13.25 -7.26
CA ASP A 13 2.54 12.56 -6.71
C ASP A 13 1.27 13.40 -6.94
N ALA A 14 0.42 12.95 -7.85
CA ALA A 14 -0.85 13.62 -8.19
C ALA A 14 -1.78 13.82 -6.99
N CYS A 15 -1.63 13.02 -5.93
CA CYS A 15 -2.42 13.10 -4.71
C CYS A 15 -1.72 13.86 -3.56
N ASP A 16 -0.53 14.43 -3.80
CA ASP A 16 0.32 15.13 -2.80
C ASP A 16 0.50 14.34 -1.49
N ARG A 17 0.57 13.00 -1.58
CA ARG A 17 0.76 12.14 -0.40
C ARG A 17 2.22 12.20 0.03
N ILE A 18 2.43 12.03 1.33
CA ILE A 18 3.75 11.91 1.92
C ILE A 18 4.09 10.43 2.01
N TRP A 19 5.23 10.05 1.42
CA TRP A 19 5.73 8.69 1.46
C TRP A 19 6.97 8.61 2.34
N SER A 20 6.97 7.61 3.23
CA SER A 20 8.06 7.36 4.18
C SER A 20 8.68 6.00 3.88
N PRO A 21 10.01 5.87 3.86
CA PRO A 21 10.65 4.57 3.73
C PRO A 21 10.40 3.73 4.99
N TYR A 22 10.02 2.47 4.81
CA TYR A 22 9.79 1.51 5.89
C TYR A 22 10.70 0.28 5.76
N ARG A 23 11.76 0.21 6.56
CA ARG A 23 12.80 -0.84 6.47
C ARG A 23 12.82 -1.70 7.74
N GLN A 24 13.06 -2.99 7.57
CA GLN A 24 13.41 -3.93 8.64
C GLN A 24 14.77 -4.56 8.34
N SER A 25 15.53 -4.92 9.38
CA SER A 25 16.91 -5.40 9.24
C SER A 25 17.04 -6.74 8.50
N ASN A 26 15.98 -7.54 8.51
CA ASN A 26 15.90 -8.84 7.82
C ASN A 26 15.32 -8.73 6.40
N TRP A 27 15.12 -7.53 5.87
CA TRP A 27 14.58 -7.32 4.53
C TRP A 27 15.66 -6.90 3.54
N LEU A 28 15.52 -7.39 2.32
CA LEU A 28 16.27 -6.94 1.16
C LEU A 28 15.47 -5.87 0.44
N ILE A 29 16.12 -4.74 0.13
CA ILE A 29 15.48 -3.65 -0.60
C ILE A 29 16.02 -3.66 -2.02
N LEU A 30 15.12 -3.85 -2.98
CA LEU A 30 15.40 -3.73 -4.40
C LEU A 30 15.04 -2.34 -4.91
N SER A 31 15.76 -1.90 -5.91
CA SER A 31 15.51 -0.67 -6.65
C SER A 31 15.65 -0.92 -8.14
N SER A 32 14.84 -0.25 -8.94
CA SER A 32 14.86 -0.29 -10.39
C SER A 32 14.74 1.12 -10.96
N LEU A 33 15.23 1.31 -12.18
CA LEU A 33 15.09 2.55 -12.95
C LEU A 33 13.88 2.52 -13.90
N ILE A 34 13.02 1.50 -13.78
CA ILE A 34 11.79 1.39 -14.58
C ILE A 34 10.88 2.57 -14.30
N ASN A 35 10.41 3.22 -15.36
CA ASN A 35 9.33 4.20 -15.26
C ASN A 35 8.01 3.45 -15.36
N PHE A 36 7.37 3.22 -14.21
CA PHE A 36 6.12 2.47 -14.15
C PHE A 36 4.98 3.29 -14.75
N ASN A 37 4.21 2.67 -15.63
CA ASN A 37 3.01 3.29 -16.18
C ASN A 37 1.86 3.20 -15.17
N THR A 38 1.49 4.35 -14.61
CA THR A 38 0.44 4.49 -13.59
C THR A 38 -0.81 5.19 -14.12
N LEU A 39 -0.82 5.60 -15.40
CA LEU A 39 -1.90 6.40 -16.02
C LEU A 39 -3.27 5.70 -16.01
N GLY A 40 -3.28 4.36 -15.96
CA GLY A 40 -4.51 3.56 -15.87
C GLY A 40 -4.94 3.19 -14.45
N SER A 41 -4.17 3.54 -13.42
CA SER A 41 -4.51 3.23 -12.02
C SER A 41 -5.32 4.37 -11.42
N THR A 42 -6.52 4.10 -10.90
CA THR A 42 -7.32 5.09 -10.16
C THR A 42 -6.59 5.62 -8.93
N TYR A 43 -5.69 4.81 -8.34
CA TYR A 43 -4.95 5.13 -7.12
C TYR A 43 -3.63 5.88 -7.37
N GLN A 44 -3.21 5.95 -8.64
CA GLN A 44 -2.05 6.71 -9.14
C GLN A 44 -0.84 6.69 -8.19
N PRO A 45 -0.34 5.52 -7.74
CA PRO A 45 0.85 5.48 -6.90
C PRO A 45 2.02 6.16 -7.63
N PRO A 46 2.89 6.92 -6.94
CA PRO A 46 4.04 7.53 -7.61
C PRO A 46 4.99 6.46 -8.16
N SER A 47 5.50 6.67 -9.39
CA SER A 47 6.45 5.74 -10.03
C SER A 47 7.68 5.50 -9.14
N THR A 48 8.15 6.51 -8.42
CA THR A 48 9.30 6.42 -7.52
C THR A 48 9.06 5.49 -6.31
N VAL A 49 7.81 5.35 -5.86
CA VAL A 49 7.42 4.34 -4.86
C VAL A 49 7.49 2.96 -5.49
N LEU A 50 6.93 2.79 -6.68
CA LEU A 50 6.91 1.52 -7.41
C LEU A 50 8.30 1.04 -7.83
N GLN A 51 9.23 1.96 -8.10
CA GLN A 51 10.64 1.69 -8.44
C GLN A 51 11.42 0.97 -7.35
N THR A 52 10.85 0.81 -6.16
CA THR A 52 11.54 0.22 -5.03
C THR A 52 10.63 -0.77 -4.31
N GLY A 53 11.20 -1.86 -3.81
CA GLY A 53 10.43 -2.97 -3.24
C GLY A 53 11.18 -3.65 -2.12
N ALA A 54 10.44 -4.11 -1.11
CA ALA A 54 10.96 -4.94 -0.05
C ALA A 54 10.72 -6.41 -0.38
N MET A 55 11.70 -7.25 -0.08
CA MET A 55 11.65 -8.71 -0.14
C MET A 55 12.22 -9.27 1.18
N PRO A 56 11.79 -10.46 1.61
CA PRO A 56 12.41 -11.10 2.76
C PRO A 56 13.88 -11.43 2.47
N GLY A 57 14.72 -11.44 3.51
CA GLY A 57 16.13 -11.81 3.39
C GLY A 57 16.37 -13.26 3.00
N ASN A 58 15.41 -14.15 3.29
CA ASN A 58 15.43 -15.54 2.88
C ASN A 58 14.18 -15.86 2.04
N ASP A 59 14.34 -16.71 1.02
CA ASP A 59 13.29 -17.01 0.04
C ASP A 59 12.05 -17.72 0.60
N SER A 60 12.18 -18.34 1.77
CA SER A 60 11.09 -19.04 2.46
C SER A 60 10.38 -18.16 3.50
N ASP A 61 10.91 -16.98 3.79
CA ASP A 61 10.34 -16.09 4.79
C ASP A 61 9.21 -15.24 4.20
N SER A 62 8.42 -14.65 5.09
CA SER A 62 7.35 -13.71 4.75
C SER A 62 7.78 -12.28 5.10
N LEU A 63 7.21 -11.28 4.43
CA LEU A 63 7.32 -9.90 4.89
C LEU A 63 6.26 -9.67 5.96
N VAL A 64 6.63 -9.09 7.10
CA VAL A 64 5.70 -8.78 8.18
C VAL A 64 5.76 -7.29 8.52
N ILE A 65 4.65 -6.59 8.37
CA ILE A 65 4.51 -5.19 8.80
C ILE A 65 3.61 -5.14 10.01
N VAL A 66 4.13 -4.54 11.07
CA VAL A 66 3.38 -4.31 12.30
C VAL A 66 3.09 -2.82 12.41
N TRP A 67 1.81 -2.51 12.59
CA TRP A 67 1.36 -1.17 12.87
C TRP A 67 0.53 -1.15 14.16
N VAL A 68 0.79 -0.15 15.01
CA VAL A 68 0.13 0.03 16.30
C VAL A 68 -0.60 1.38 16.24
N PRO A 69 -1.94 1.39 16.17
CA PRO A 69 -2.71 2.63 16.22
C PRO A 69 -2.54 3.35 17.55
N ASN A 70 -2.64 4.68 17.51
CA ASN A 70 -2.78 5.48 18.73
C ASN A 70 -4.16 5.26 19.39
N ASP A 71 -5.19 5.05 18.57
CA ASP A 71 -6.55 4.71 19.00
C ASP A 71 -6.93 3.33 18.45
N PRO A 72 -6.96 2.28 19.29
CA PRO A 72 -7.33 0.93 18.89
C PRO A 72 -8.75 0.78 18.33
N THR A 73 -9.63 1.76 18.56
CA THR A 73 -11.02 1.75 18.10
C THR A 73 -11.19 2.44 16.75
N ALA A 74 -10.18 3.18 16.31
CA ALA A 74 -10.20 3.80 15.00
C ALA A 74 -10.17 2.73 13.90
N GLU A 75 -10.96 2.95 12.87
CA GLU A 75 -11.08 2.06 11.72
C GLU A 75 -10.11 2.48 10.61
N TYR A 76 -9.51 1.50 9.92
CA TYR A 76 -8.49 1.73 8.91
C TYR A 76 -8.77 0.96 7.62
N TYR A 77 -8.59 1.64 6.49
CA TYR A 77 -8.50 1.03 5.17
C TYR A 77 -7.04 0.98 4.72
N PHE A 78 -6.71 -0.06 3.96
CA PHE A 78 -5.35 -0.31 3.52
C PHE A 78 -5.30 -0.44 2.01
N TYR A 79 -4.26 0.15 1.42
CA TYR A 79 -3.92 -0.04 0.01
C TYR A 79 -2.50 -0.58 -0.09
N LEU A 80 -2.34 -1.65 -0.84
CA LEU A 80 -1.10 -2.39 -1.01
C LEU A 80 -0.68 -2.26 -2.47
N TYR A 81 0.58 -1.90 -2.69
CA TYR A 81 1.13 -1.63 -4.01
C TYR A 81 2.17 -2.66 -4.37
N PHE A 82 1.94 -3.34 -5.49
CA PHE A 82 2.78 -4.40 -6.02
C PHE A 82 3.22 -4.07 -7.45
N ALA A 83 4.51 -4.18 -7.70
CA ALA A 83 5.13 -4.10 -9.01
C ALA A 83 6.37 -5.00 -9.04
N GLU A 84 6.54 -5.73 -10.14
CA GLU A 84 7.71 -6.55 -10.36
C GLU A 84 8.87 -5.69 -10.87
N LEU A 85 10.01 -5.80 -10.20
CA LEU A 85 11.21 -5.01 -10.45
C LEU A 85 12.22 -5.74 -11.34
N ASP A 86 12.12 -7.07 -11.41
CA ASP A 86 13.00 -7.90 -12.22
C ASP A 86 12.43 -8.11 -13.64
N GLN A 87 13.12 -7.56 -14.64
CA GLN A 87 12.76 -7.73 -16.05
C GLN A 87 12.74 -9.20 -16.48
N SER A 88 13.53 -10.07 -15.86
CA SER A 88 13.53 -11.49 -16.18
C SER A 88 12.19 -12.17 -15.86
N GLN A 89 11.33 -11.52 -15.07
CA GLN A 89 9.99 -11.95 -14.71
C GLN A 89 8.90 -11.39 -15.63
N GLN A 90 9.27 -10.60 -16.64
CA GLN A 90 8.31 -10.11 -17.62
C GLN A 90 7.63 -11.29 -18.33
N ASN A 91 6.28 -11.27 -18.33
CA ASN A 91 5.43 -12.34 -18.87
C ASN A 91 5.59 -13.71 -18.17
N LYS A 92 6.11 -13.74 -16.94
CA LYS A 92 6.15 -14.92 -16.08
C LYS A 92 5.25 -14.75 -14.87
N ASP A 93 4.81 -15.88 -14.32
CA ASP A 93 3.94 -15.95 -13.15
C ASP A 93 4.66 -16.60 -11.95
N ASP A 94 5.97 -16.37 -11.84
CA ASP A 94 6.82 -17.03 -10.83
C ASP A 94 6.67 -16.40 -9.43
N ARG A 95 6.11 -15.18 -9.34
CA ARG A 95 5.84 -14.50 -8.07
C ARG A 95 4.34 -14.41 -7.79
N GLY A 96 3.92 -14.96 -6.66
CA GLY A 96 2.56 -14.86 -6.15
C GLY A 96 2.58 -14.54 -4.66
N VAL A 97 1.84 -13.50 -4.28
CA VAL A 97 1.80 -12.97 -2.91
C VAL A 97 0.43 -13.23 -2.29
N ASP A 98 0.40 -13.98 -1.20
CA ASP A 98 -0.79 -14.15 -0.36
C ASP A 98 -0.73 -13.16 0.80
N VAL A 99 -1.81 -12.42 1.03
CA VAL A 99 -1.87 -11.36 2.04
C VAL A 99 -2.77 -11.79 3.18
N TYR A 100 -2.28 -11.60 4.40
CA TYR A 100 -3.02 -11.81 5.63
C TYR A 100 -2.95 -10.56 6.49
N LEU A 101 -4.00 -10.33 7.27
CA LEU A 101 -4.06 -9.31 8.30
C LEU A 101 -4.48 -9.97 9.61
N ASN A 102 -3.67 -9.84 10.65
CA ASN A 102 -3.85 -10.50 11.94
C ASN A 102 -4.09 -12.02 11.80
N GLY A 103 -3.35 -12.66 10.88
CA GLY A 103 -3.45 -14.08 10.58
C GLY A 103 -4.67 -14.49 9.73
N VAL A 104 -5.57 -13.56 9.39
CA VAL A 104 -6.74 -13.84 8.55
C VAL A 104 -6.41 -13.55 7.09
N PHE A 105 -6.70 -14.49 6.20
CA PHE A 105 -6.48 -14.33 4.77
C PHE A 105 -7.32 -13.17 4.21
N ARG A 106 -6.67 -12.23 3.53
CA ARG A 106 -7.30 -11.05 2.91
C ARG A 106 -7.33 -11.15 1.39
N GLY A 107 -6.50 -11.99 0.78
CA GLY A 107 -6.56 -12.26 -0.64
C GLY A 107 -5.22 -12.72 -1.22
N GLY A 108 -5.28 -13.19 -2.46
CA GLY A 108 -4.14 -13.70 -3.20
C GLY A 108 -4.47 -14.96 -4.00
N PRO A 109 -3.52 -15.49 -4.79
CA PRO A 109 -2.17 -14.94 -4.96
C PRO A 109 -2.18 -13.71 -5.88
N PHE A 110 -1.71 -12.58 -5.37
CA PHE A 110 -1.50 -11.38 -6.17
C PHE A 110 -0.21 -11.53 -6.97
N LYS A 111 -0.29 -11.24 -8.26
CA LYS A 111 0.83 -11.32 -9.20
C LYS A 111 1.32 -9.90 -9.50
N PRO A 112 2.49 -9.49 -8.99
CA PRO A 112 3.03 -8.17 -9.29
C PRO A 112 3.34 -8.06 -10.79
N PRO A 113 2.76 -7.09 -11.51
CA PRO A 113 3.04 -6.93 -12.93
C PRO A 113 4.37 -6.21 -13.16
N TYR A 114 5.02 -6.51 -14.28
CA TYR A 114 6.19 -5.76 -14.77
C TYR A 114 5.73 -4.53 -15.57
N ASN A 115 6.47 -3.41 -15.50
CA ASN A 115 6.17 -2.10 -16.14
C ASN A 115 4.88 -1.38 -15.72
N THR A 116 3.93 -2.05 -15.07
CA THR A 116 2.72 -1.45 -14.49
C THR A 116 2.65 -1.77 -13.00
N SER A 117 1.55 -1.42 -12.33
CA SER A 117 1.35 -1.74 -10.91
C SER A 117 0.01 -2.40 -10.68
N LEU A 118 -0.04 -3.26 -9.66
CA LEU A 118 -1.25 -3.77 -9.07
C LEU A 118 -1.46 -3.07 -7.72
N THR A 119 -2.64 -2.46 -7.55
CA THR A 119 -3.10 -1.96 -6.25
C THR A 119 -4.19 -2.89 -5.72
N VAL A 120 -4.02 -3.34 -4.47
CA VAL A 120 -5.00 -4.15 -3.74
C VAL A 120 -5.49 -3.35 -2.55
N HIS A 121 -6.80 -3.34 -2.32
CA HIS A 121 -7.39 -2.76 -1.11
C HIS A 121 -8.06 -3.86 -0.27
N THR A 122 -8.13 -3.67 1.05
CA THR A 122 -8.74 -4.65 1.96
C THR A 122 -10.25 -4.77 1.81
N GLY A 123 -10.92 -3.77 1.22
CA GLY A 123 -12.37 -3.76 0.98
C GLY A 123 -13.20 -3.45 2.23
N GLU A 124 -12.81 -4.02 3.37
CA GLU A 124 -13.35 -3.72 4.70
C GLU A 124 -12.33 -2.93 5.54
N SER A 125 -12.84 -2.18 6.51
CA SER A 125 -12.03 -1.54 7.53
C SER A 125 -11.64 -2.54 8.61
N ASP A 126 -10.44 -2.36 9.17
CA ASP A 126 -9.96 -3.12 10.33
C ASP A 126 -9.55 -2.16 11.45
N HIS A 127 -9.64 -2.63 12.70
CA HIS A 127 -9.24 -1.91 13.91
C HIS A 127 -8.62 -2.88 14.91
N GLY A 128 -8.04 -2.35 15.99
CA GLY A 128 -7.46 -3.14 17.08
C GLY A 128 -6.15 -2.59 17.60
N GLN A 129 -5.66 -3.14 18.71
CA GLN A 129 -4.44 -2.65 19.37
C GLN A 129 -3.16 -2.87 18.55
N ARG A 130 -3.21 -3.80 17.58
CA ARG A 130 -2.10 -4.17 16.72
C ARG A 130 -2.67 -4.70 15.41
N LEU A 131 -2.17 -4.17 14.31
CA LEU A 131 -2.48 -4.62 12.96
C LEU A 131 -1.20 -5.18 12.34
N GLU A 132 -1.20 -6.48 12.10
CA GLU A 132 -0.06 -7.22 11.56
C GLU A 132 -0.39 -7.73 10.17
N PHE A 133 0.24 -7.13 9.16
CA PHE A 133 0.21 -7.64 7.80
C PHE A 133 1.30 -8.68 7.62
N SER A 134 0.95 -9.83 7.06
CA SER A 134 1.93 -10.77 6.52
C SER A 134 1.72 -10.97 5.03
N PHE A 135 2.80 -10.84 4.27
CA PHE A 135 2.85 -11.09 2.84
C PHE A 135 3.66 -12.35 2.64
N ASN A 136 2.99 -13.40 2.19
CA ASN A 136 3.53 -14.75 2.16
C ASN A 136 3.73 -15.20 0.71
N LYS A 137 4.75 -16.03 0.49
CA LYS A 137 4.94 -16.73 -0.78
C LYS A 137 3.77 -17.69 -1.02
N SER A 138 3.07 -17.55 -2.14
CA SER A 138 1.97 -18.46 -2.47
C SER A 138 2.48 -19.85 -2.82
N LYS A 139 1.62 -20.86 -2.68
CA LYS A 139 1.99 -22.28 -2.86
C LYS A 139 2.66 -22.60 -4.21
N LYS A 140 2.29 -21.89 -5.27
CA LYS A 140 2.82 -22.10 -6.64
C LYS A 140 3.95 -21.14 -6.99
N SER A 141 4.24 -20.16 -6.13
CA SER A 141 5.26 -19.17 -6.40
C SER A 141 6.66 -19.79 -6.26
N LEU A 142 7.57 -19.43 -7.15
CA LEU A 142 8.97 -19.79 -7.12
C LEU A 142 9.82 -18.71 -6.43
N LEU A 143 9.37 -17.46 -6.47
CA LEU A 143 10.05 -16.30 -5.89
C LEU A 143 9.45 -15.90 -4.53
N PRO A 144 10.21 -15.20 -3.66
CA PRO A 144 9.66 -14.68 -2.42
C PRO A 144 8.61 -13.57 -2.68
N PRO A 145 7.82 -13.15 -1.68
CA PRO A 145 6.91 -12.01 -1.85
C PRO A 145 7.70 -10.70 -2.05
N ILE A 146 7.09 -9.75 -2.76
CA ILE A 146 7.59 -8.37 -2.90
C ILE A 146 6.49 -7.39 -2.50
N LEU A 147 6.85 -6.26 -1.89
CA LEU A 147 5.93 -5.16 -1.58
C LEU A 147 6.60 -3.81 -1.89
N ASN A 148 5.95 -2.96 -2.67
CA ASN A 148 6.51 -1.67 -3.10
C ASN A 148 6.05 -0.51 -2.21
N GLY A 149 4.80 -0.57 -1.74
CA GLY A 149 4.24 0.44 -0.85
C GLY A 149 2.99 -0.05 -0.11
N ILE A 150 2.67 0.63 0.99
CA ILE A 150 1.44 0.46 1.75
C ILE A 150 0.92 1.84 2.15
N GLU A 151 -0.37 2.09 1.95
CA GLU A 151 -1.09 3.24 2.49
C GLU A 151 -2.07 2.77 3.57
N LEU A 152 -2.18 3.56 4.63
CA LEU A 152 -3.12 3.37 5.74
C LEU A 152 -3.99 4.62 5.85
N HIS A 153 -5.30 4.45 5.71
CA HIS A 153 -6.26 5.54 5.83
C HIS A 153 -7.16 5.31 7.03
N GLN A 154 -7.09 6.22 8.02
CA GLN A 154 -8.05 6.22 9.11
C GLN A 154 -9.42 6.72 8.62
N LEU A 155 -10.46 5.93 8.85
CA LEU A 155 -11.84 6.37 8.68
C LEU A 155 -12.14 7.41 9.76
N LYS A 156 -12.41 8.64 9.33
CA LYS A 156 -12.92 9.68 10.23
C LYS A 156 -14.44 9.62 10.20
N PRO A 157 -15.12 9.33 11.32
CA PRO A 157 -16.56 9.44 11.37
C PRO A 157 -16.93 10.90 11.08
N PHE A 158 -17.67 11.12 10.00
CA PHE A 158 -18.25 12.42 9.72
C PHE A 158 -19.35 12.66 10.76
N HIS A 159 -19.08 13.49 11.78
CA HIS A 159 -20.16 14.19 12.44
C HIS A 159 -20.76 15.12 11.39
N GLN A 160 -21.97 14.79 10.92
CA GLN A 160 -22.76 15.68 10.07
C GLN A 160 -22.94 17.01 10.81
N LEU A 161 -22.08 17.99 10.52
CA LEU A 161 -22.41 19.37 10.79
C LEU A 161 -23.51 19.71 9.80
N LEU A 162 -24.76 19.60 10.25
CA LEU A 162 -25.90 20.19 9.57
C LEU A 162 -25.55 21.66 9.32
N THR A 163 -25.29 22.01 8.06
CA THR A 163 -25.21 23.40 7.66
C THR A 163 -26.59 23.99 7.89
N ASN A 164 -26.74 24.77 8.96
CA ASN A 164 -27.94 25.56 9.21
C ASN A 164 -28.11 26.52 8.02
N GLN A 165 -28.99 26.16 7.08
CA GLN A 165 -29.45 27.11 6.08
C GLN A 165 -30.43 28.06 6.75
N GLN A 166 -29.90 29.18 7.24
CA GLN A 166 -30.71 30.31 7.64
C GLN A 166 -30.38 31.49 6.73
N ASP A 167 -30.72 31.35 5.45
CA ASP A 167 -30.79 32.50 4.55
C ASP A 167 -32.11 33.26 4.81
N SER A 168 -31.98 34.21 5.74
CA SER A 168 -32.64 35.51 5.82
C SER A 168 -33.79 35.77 4.83
N MET A 169 -35.03 35.69 5.32
CA MET A 169 -36.18 36.35 4.69
C MET A 169 -36.02 37.87 4.82
N LEU A 170 -35.66 38.57 3.75
CA LEU A 170 -35.86 40.01 3.64
C LEU A 170 -37.16 40.27 2.87
N SER A 171 -38.21 40.63 3.62
CA SER A 171 -39.43 41.25 3.08
C SER A 171 -39.13 42.69 2.64
N TYR A 172 -39.50 43.06 1.42
CA TYR A 172 -39.68 44.46 1.05
C TYR A 172 -41.19 44.76 0.98
N ASN A 173 -41.60 45.79 1.74
CA ASN A 173 -42.90 46.46 1.64
C ASN A 173 -42.99 47.27 0.35
#